data_AF-A0A9W7W1N2-F1
#
_entry.id   AF-A0A9W7W1N2-F1
#
_cell.length_a   1.000
_cell.length_b   1.000
_cell.length_c   1.000
_cell.angle_alpha   90.00
_cell.angle_beta   90.00
_cell.angle_gamma   90.00
#
_symmetry.space_group_name_H-M   'P 1'
#
loop_
_entity.id
_entity.type
_entity.pdbx_description
1 polymer ?
#
loop_
_entity_poly.entity_id
_entity_poly.type
_entity_poly.pdbx_seq_one_letter_code
_entity_poly.pdbx_strand_id
1 'polypeptide(L)'
;MSPGFVEVVGSGTTSFVGLLNNTNTLKYSIAEGEGVKEFEVDAAIYEALGKHPRIIEYLGQTRYGIKLKRGFRLTEHLEDGADLSLKLKWVQ
;
A
#
# COMPACT_ATOMS: atom_id res chain seq x y z
N MET A 1 3.94 17.71 8.32
CA MET A 1 3.92 17.23 6.91
C MET A 1 5.28 16.66 6.60
N SER A 2 5.39 15.37 6.25
CA SER A 2 6.66 14.81 5.78
C SER A 2 6.90 15.21 4.31
N PRO A 3 8.15 15.41 3.85
CA PRO A 3 8.43 16.03 2.55
C PRO A 3 8.10 15.05 1.40
N GLY A 4 7.28 15.49 0.45
CA GLY A 4 7.13 14.81 -0.84
C GLY A 4 5.83 14.03 -1.08
N PHE A 5 4.78 14.27 -0.30
CA PHE A 5 3.46 13.71 -0.60
C PHE A 5 2.65 14.63 -1.50
N VAL A 6 2.02 14.04 -2.52
CA VAL A 6 1.07 14.73 -3.40
C VAL A 6 -0.31 14.76 -2.74
N GLU A 7 -0.80 13.60 -2.28
CA GLU A 7 -2.11 13.44 -1.64
C GLU A 7 -2.21 12.13 -0.84
N VAL A 8 -3.20 12.03 0.04
CA VAL A 8 -3.56 10.78 0.74
C VAL A 8 -4.59 10.02 -0.09
N VAL A 9 -4.27 8.78 -0.47
CA VAL A 9 -5.14 7.91 -1.29
C VAL A 9 -5.77 6.76 -0.48
N GLY A 10 -5.30 6.57 0.75
CA GLY A 10 -5.88 5.59 1.65
C GLY A 10 -5.67 5.97 3.11
N SER A 11 -6.65 5.62 3.92
CA SER A 11 -6.61 5.75 5.36
C SER A 11 -7.04 4.42 5.96
N GLY A 12 -6.21 3.90 6.86
CA GLY A 12 -6.58 2.82 7.77
C GLY A 12 -6.84 3.39 9.17
N THR A 13 -6.94 2.50 10.14
CA THR A 13 -7.09 2.86 11.57
C THR A 13 -5.78 3.30 12.21
N THR A 14 -4.64 2.83 11.70
CA THR A 14 -3.30 3.07 12.30
C THR A 14 -2.34 3.77 11.35
N SER A 15 -2.64 3.82 10.06
CA SER A 15 -1.73 4.36 9.05
C SER A 15 -2.47 5.01 7.89
N PHE A 16 -1.80 5.94 7.23
CA PHE A 16 -2.19 6.49 5.94
C PHE A 16 -1.37 5.85 4.81
N VAL A 17 -1.91 5.94 3.60
CA VAL A 17 -1.21 5.67 2.35
C VAL A 17 -1.23 6.95 1.53
N GLY A 18 -0.05 7.57 1.36
CA GLY A 18 0.13 8.77 0.57
C GLY A 18 0.83 8.49 -0.76
N LEU A 19 0.49 9.26 -1.79
CA LEU A 19 1.22 9.25 -3.06
C LEU A 19 2.50 10.05 -2.94
N LEU A 20 3.62 9.44 -3.32
CA LEU A 20 4.90 10.14 -3.50
C LEU A 20 5.03 10.72 -4.91
N ASN A 21 4.49 10.00 -5.89
CA ASN A 21 4.35 10.39 -7.29
C ASN A 21 3.35 9.45 -7.97
N ASN A 22 3.20 9.55 -9.30
CA ASN A 22 2.25 8.74 -10.05
C ASN A 22 2.50 7.22 -10.00
N THR A 23 3.68 6.78 -9.55
CA THR A 23 4.10 5.37 -9.58
C THR A 23 4.38 4.77 -8.21
N ASN A 24 4.47 5.57 -7.16
CA ASN A 24 4.88 5.10 -5.83
C ASN A 24 4.02 5.69 -4.72
N THR A 25 3.80 4.89 -3.70
CA THR A 25 3.11 5.25 -2.47
C THR A 25 4.03 5.05 -1.27
N LEU A 26 3.66 5.69 -0.16
CA LEU A 26 4.28 5.50 1.14
C LEU A 26 3.18 5.25 2.15
N LYS A 27 3.28 4.12 2.86
CA LYS A 27 2.47 3.82 4.04
C LYS A 27 3.19 4.38 5.26
N TYR A 28 2.52 5.23 6.03
CA TYR A 28 3.10 5.93 7.18
C TYR A 28 2.09 6.04 8.33
N SER A 29 2.57 6.20 9.56
CA SER A 29 1.72 6.27 10.75
C SER A 29 0.87 7.55 10.76
N ILE A 30 -0.32 7.46 11.36
CA ILE A 30 -1.19 8.63 11.59
C ILE A 30 -0.53 9.59 12.58
N ALA A 31 0.05 9.06 13.65
CA ALA A 31 0.77 9.82 14.66
C ALA A 31 2.29 9.65 14.49
N GLU A 32 3.02 10.75 14.62
CA GLU A 32 4.47 10.77 14.48
C GLU A 32 5.13 9.93 15.59
N GLY A 33 6.05 9.04 15.20
CA GLY A 33 6.74 8.14 16.14
C GLY A 33 6.00 6.85 16.47
N GLU A 34 4.74 6.69 16.05
CA GLU A 34 4.00 5.43 16.17
C GLU A 34 4.23 4.50 14.97
N GLY A 35 3.90 3.22 15.13
CA GLY A 35 3.89 2.26 14.01
C GLY A 35 5.26 1.72 13.59
N VAL A 36 6.35 2.09 14.29
CA VAL A 36 7.73 1.75 13.88
C VAL A 36 7.93 0.24 13.81
N LYS A 37 7.50 -0.50 14.84
CA LYS A 37 7.63 -1.96 14.89
C LYS A 37 6.76 -2.64 13.83
N GLU A 38 5.56 -2.13 13.63
CA GLU A 38 4.63 -2.60 12.62
C GLU A 38 5.22 -2.45 11.21
N PHE A 39 5.93 -1.35 10.95
CA PHE A 39 6.64 -1.16 9.68
C PHE A 39 7.87 -2.05 9.54
N GLU A 40 8.60 -2.32 10.62
CA GLU A 40 9.70 -3.30 10.59
C GLU A 40 9.19 -4.71 10.28
N VAL A 41 8.06 -5.11 10.87
CA VAL A 41 7.41 -6.40 10.59
C VAL A 41 6.92 -6.47 9.14
N ASP A 42 6.21 -5.45 8.67
CA ASP A 42 5.73 -5.37 7.29
C ASP A 42 6.92 -5.44 6.30
N ALA A 43 8.02 -4.72 6.57
CA ALA A 43 9.23 -4.77 5.76
C ALA A 43 9.83 -6.18 5.70
N ALA A 44 9.99 -6.83 6.85
CA ALA A 44 10.50 -8.20 6.91
C ALA A 44 9.61 -9.19 6.13
N ILE A 45 8.29 -9.02 6.17
CA ILE A 45 7.35 -9.82 5.37
C ILE A 45 7.59 -9.60 3.88
N TYR A 46 7.68 -8.35 3.42
CA TYR A 46 7.94 -8.06 2.00
C TYR A 46 9.29 -8.59 1.52
N GLU A 47 10.34 -8.46 2.34
CA GLU A 47 11.67 -8.98 2.04
C GLU A 47 11.65 -10.51 1.91
N ALA A 48 10.96 -11.20 2.81
CA ALA A 48 10.83 -12.65 2.77
C ALA A 48 10.01 -13.15 1.56
N LEU A 49 8.96 -12.43 1.18
CA LEU A 49 8.14 -12.75 0.01
C LEU A 49 8.88 -12.49 -1.31
N GLY A 50 9.80 -11.52 -1.32
CA GLY A 50 10.54 -11.10 -2.50
C GLY A 50 9.64 -10.54 -3.61
N LYS A 51 10.20 -10.42 -4.81
CA LYS A 51 9.50 -9.86 -5.96
C LYS A 51 8.58 -10.91 -6.58
N HIS A 52 7.27 -10.64 -6.58
CA HIS A 52 6.28 -11.51 -7.20
C HIS A 52 5.23 -10.69 -7.98
N PRO A 53 4.82 -11.09 -9.20
CA PRO A 53 3.94 -10.29 -10.07
C PRO A 53 2.52 -10.04 -9.51
N ARG A 54 2.09 -10.80 -8.50
CA ARG A 54 0.80 -10.64 -7.81
C ARG A 54 0.88 -9.93 -6.45
N ILE A 55 2.08 -9.54 -6.03
CA ILE A 55 2.30 -8.83 -4.77
C ILE A 55 2.78 -7.43 -5.13
N ILE A 56 2.28 -6.42 -4.40
CA ILE A 56 2.71 -5.05 -4.61
C ILE A 56 4.22 -4.94 -4.33
N GLU A 57 4.96 -4.31 -5.24
CA GLU A 57 6.42 -4.28 -5.15
C GLU A 57 6.87 -3.39 -3.99
N TYR A 58 7.65 -3.97 -3.08
CA TYR A 58 8.29 -3.27 -1.98
C TYR A 58 9.56 -2.58 -2.46
N LEU A 59 9.69 -1.29 -2.14
CA LEU A 59 10.77 -0.42 -2.61
C LEU A 59 11.72 0.02 -1.49
N GLY A 60 11.53 -0.51 -0.28
CA GLY A 60 12.34 -0.21 0.89
C GLY A 60 11.60 0.55 1.98
N GLN A 61 12.19 0.51 3.18
CA GLN A 61 11.75 1.26 4.34
C GLN A 61 12.49 2.59 4.42
N THR A 62 11.80 3.61 4.92
CA THR A 62 12.32 4.94 5.16
C THR A 62 12.07 5.31 6.62
N ARG A 63 12.68 6.41 7.10
CA ARG A 63 12.36 6.95 8.43
C ARG A 63 10.89 7.33 8.64
N TYR A 64 10.12 7.42 7.56
CA TYR A 64 8.70 7.81 7.59
C TYR A 64 7.75 6.62 7.43
N GLY A 65 8.25 5.41 7.16
CA GLY A 65 7.43 4.23 6.87
C GLY A 65 7.87 3.49 5.61
N ILE A 66 6.96 2.76 4.99
CA ILE A 66 7.23 1.78 3.93
C ILE A 66 6.90 2.33 2.55
N LYS A 67 7.87 2.31 1.65
CA LYS A 67 7.69 2.70 0.25
C LYS A 67 7.26 1.50 -0.59
N LEU A 68 6.18 1.67 -1.35
CA LEU A 68 5.60 0.65 -2.20
C LEU A 68 5.40 1.21 -3.62
N LYS A 69 5.41 0.34 -4.62
CA LYS A 69 4.89 0.70 -5.94
C LYS A 69 3.39 0.92 -5.85
N ARG A 70 2.84 1.90 -6.57
CA ARG A 70 1.40 2.18 -6.56
C ARG A 70 0.63 0.98 -7.15
N GLY A 71 -0.36 0.49 -6.40
CA GLY A 71 -1.35 -0.48 -6.85
C GLY A 71 -2.74 0.14 -6.98
N PHE A 72 -3.65 -0.59 -7.59
CA PHE A 72 -5.07 -0.23 -7.70
C PHE A 72 -5.90 -1.10 -6.77
N ARG A 73 -6.96 -0.53 -6.18
CA ARG A 73 -7.89 -1.29 -5.37
C ARG A 73 -8.81 -2.11 -6.27
N LEU A 74 -8.99 -3.36 -5.88
CA LEU A 74 -9.90 -4.25 -6.60
C LEU A 74 -11.34 -3.74 -6.56
N THR A 75 -11.81 -3.20 -5.43
CA THR A 75 -13.19 -2.72 -5.29
C THR A 75 -13.50 -1.59 -6.26
N GLU A 76 -12.62 -0.58 -6.36
CA GLU A 76 -12.73 0.52 -7.32
C GLU A 76 -12.78 -0.02 -8.75
N HIS A 77 -11.93 -1.01 -9.08
CA HIS A 77 -11.95 -1.66 -10.39
C HIS A 77 -13.23 -2.46 -10.65
N LEU A 78 -13.82 -3.07 -9.62
CA LEU A 78 -15.03 -3.88 -9.71
C LEU A 78 -16.33 -3.08 -9.79
N GLU A 79 -16.29 -1.82 -9.37
CA GLU A 79 -17.39 -0.86 -9.45
C GLU A 79 -17.49 -0.24 -10.85
N ASP A 80 -16.38 -0.14 -11.58
CA ASP A 80 -16.27 0.45 -12.92
C ASP A 80 -16.79 -0.46 -14.06
N GLY A 81 -17.75 -1.35 -13.75
CA GLY A 81 -18.36 -2.27 -14.71
C GLY A 81 -17.54 -3.53 -15.00
N ALA A 82 -16.66 -3.94 -14.08
CA ALA A 82 -15.93 -5.20 -14.23
C ALA A 82 -16.88 -6.38 -14.43
N ASP A 83 -16.55 -7.19 -15.43
CA ASP A 83 -17.24 -8.42 -15.79
C ASP A 83 -17.60 -9.25 -14.56
N LEU A 84 -18.89 -9.53 -14.38
CA LEU A 84 -19.45 -10.37 -13.31
C LEU A 84 -18.72 -11.72 -13.19
N SER A 85 -18.11 -12.20 -14.28
CA SER A 85 -17.27 -13.40 -14.30
C SER A 85 -16.06 -13.31 -13.35
N LEU A 86 -15.51 -12.11 -13.10
CA LEU A 86 -14.42 -11.89 -12.15
C LEU A 86 -14.90 -11.95 -10.70
N LYS A 87 -16.12 -11.47 -10.41
CA LYS A 87 -16.72 -11.55 -9.07
C LYS A 87 -16.98 -13.01 -8.68
N LEU A 88 -17.39 -13.85 -9.63
CA LEU A 88 -17.72 -15.26 -9.40
C LEU A 88 -16.51 -16.16 -9.11
N LYS A 89 -15.29 -15.76 -9.47
CA LYS A 89 -14.06 -16.55 -9.21
C LYS A 89 -13.65 -16.62 -7.74
N TRP A 90 -14.23 -15.79 -6.87
CA TRP A 90 -13.84 -15.66 -5.46
C TRP A 90 -14.90 -16.15 -4.46
N VAL A 91 -16.03 -16.70 -4.94
CA VAL A 91 -17.14 -17.21 -4.10
C VAL A 91 -17.19 -18.75 -4.10
N GLN A 92 -16.06 -19.43 -4.37
CA GLN A 92 -15.96 -20.89 -4.28
C GLN A 92 -15.29 -21.33 -3.00
#